data_AF-A0A955JKE4-F1
#
_entry.id   AF-A0A955JKE4-F1
#
_cell.length_a   1.000
_cell.length_b   1.000
_cell.length_c   1.000
_cell.angle_alpha   90.00
_cell.angle_beta   90.00
_cell.angle_gamma   90.00
#
_symmetry.space_group_name_H-M   'P 1'
#
loop_
_entity.id
_entity.type
_entity.pdbx_description
1 polymer ?
#
loop_
_entity_poly.entity_id
_entity_poly.type
_entity_poly.pdbx_seq_one_letter_code
_entity_poly.pdbx_strand_id
1 'polypeptide(L)' 'MGIIVNQQDNRSELQKKIAAELSEKAKKKHDATHDLPDGVEDSAYIQGTKHTTSLAWVWVLLVVVAVVAAVVWFIIASNQ' A
#
# COMPACT_ATOMS: atom_id res chain seq x y z
N MET A 1 2.51 -7.69 -53.77
CA MET A 1 3.77 -6.95 -53.58
C MET A 1 3.47 -5.74 -52.72
N GLY A 2 3.96 -5.71 -51.47
CA GLY A 2 3.67 -4.64 -50.52
C GLY A 2 4.74 -3.55 -50.59
N ILE A 3 4.34 -2.31 -50.87
CA ILE A 3 5.24 -1.16 -50.88
C ILE A 3 5.57 -0.81 -49.42
N ILE A 4 6.81 -1.08 -49.02
CA ILE A 4 7.37 -0.60 -47.76
C ILE A 4 7.79 0.85 -48.02
N VAL A 5 6.89 1.79 -47.71
CA VAL A 5 7.19 3.23 -47.77
C VAL A 5 8.21 3.54 -46.67
N ASN A 6 9.47 3.71 -47.06
CA ASN A 6 10.54 4.11 -46.17
C ASN A 6 10.35 5.59 -45.76
N GLN A 7 9.58 5.84 -44.70
CA GLN A 7 9.39 7.17 -44.08
C GLN A 7 10.58 7.59 -43.20
N GLN A 8 11.81 7.20 -43.54
CA GLN A 8 13.00 7.49 -42.72
C GLN A 8 13.46 8.96 -42.80
N ASP A 9 13.20 9.67 -43.90
CA ASP A 9 13.75 11.01 -44.10
C ASP A 9 12.91 12.17 -43.54
N ASN A 10 11.60 11.97 -43.26
CA ASN A 10 10.74 13.03 -42.68
C ASN A 10 10.68 13.01 -41.15
N ARG A 11 11.57 12.26 -40.48
CA ARG A 11 11.51 12.02 -39.03
C ARG A 11 11.99 13.18 -38.15
N SER A 12 12.52 14.27 -38.69
CA SER A 12 13.40 15.11 -37.87
C SER A 12 12.71 16.10 -36.93
N GLU A 13 11.53 16.63 -37.23
CA GLU A 13 10.94 17.71 -36.40
C GLU A 13 9.67 17.32 -35.67
N LEU A 14 8.71 16.73 -36.38
CA LEU A 14 7.44 16.32 -35.76
C LEU A 14 7.65 15.23 -34.70
N GLN A 15 8.55 14.28 -34.94
CA GLN A 15 8.84 13.24 -33.96
C GLN A 15 9.61 13.77 -32.75
N LYS A 16 10.47 14.77 -32.93
CA LYS A 16 11.14 15.45 -31.80
C LYS A 16 10.13 16.22 -30.94
N LYS A 17 9.17 16.92 -31.56
CA LYS A 17 8.09 17.60 -30.84
C LYS A 17 7.20 16.60 -30.09
N ILE A 18 6.80 15.50 -30.75
CA ILE A 18 6.01 14.45 -30.11
C ILE A 18 6.78 13.79 -28.97
N ALA A 19 8.08 13.49 -29.14
CA ALA A 19 8.90 12.92 -28.08
C ALA A 19 9.10 13.89 -26.90
N ALA A 20 9.25 15.19 -27.18
CA ALA A 20 9.32 16.23 -26.15
C ALA A 20 7.99 16.35 -25.39
N GLU A 21 6.86 16.44 -26.10
CA GLU A 21 5.52 16.50 -25.49
C GLU A 21 5.20 15.22 -24.71
N LEU A 22 5.61 14.06 -25.20
CA LEU A 22 5.40 12.78 -24.53
C LEU A 22 6.28 12.67 -23.27
N SER A 23 7.52 13.17 -23.33
CA SER A 23 8.41 13.25 -22.16
C SER A 23 7.89 14.23 -21.11
N GLU A 24 7.40 15.40 -21.52
CA GLU A 24 6.77 16.37 -20.62
C GLU A 24 5.47 15.83 -19.99
N LYS A 25 4.63 15.16 -20.79
CA LYS A 25 3.40 14.53 -20.29
C LYS A 25 3.70 13.37 -19.35
N ALA A 26 4.76 12.61 -19.60
CA ALA A 26 5.22 11.55 -18.72
C ALA A 26 5.72 12.12 -17.38
N LYS A 27 6.53 13.19 -17.40
CA LYS A 27 6.98 13.87 -16.17
C LYS A 27 5.81 14.44 -15.36
N LYS A 28 4.87 15.12 -16.01
CA LYS A 28 3.65 15.64 -15.35
C LYS A 28 2.77 14.51 -14.78
N LYS A 29 2.67 13.36 -15.46
CA LYS A 29 1.99 12.19 -14.91
C LYS A 29 2.74 11.59 -13.72
N HIS A 30 4.07 11.56 -13.76
CA HIS A 30 4.90 11.07 -12.67
C HIS A 30 4.75 11.90 -11.40
N ASP A 31 4.67 13.23 -11.52
CA ASP A 31 4.38 14.13 -10.40
C ASP A 31 2.95 13.94 -9.87
N ALA A 32 1.98 13.69 -10.75
CA ALA A 32 0.61 13.33 -10.36
C ALA A 32 0.47 11.89 -9.83
N THR A 33 1.55 11.09 -9.84
CA THR A 33 1.51 9.71 -9.33
C THR A 33 1.60 9.66 -7.79
N HIS A 34 1.98 10.76 -7.15
CA HIS A 34 1.94 10.89 -5.69
C HIS A 34 0.51 11.02 -5.13
N ASP A 35 -0.45 11.32 -6.02
CA ASP A 35 -1.86 11.53 -5.72
C ASP A 35 -2.72 10.37 -6.28
N LEU A 36 -2.12 9.19 -6.52
CA LEU A 36 -2.93 7.99 -6.74
C LEU A 36 -3.60 7.66 -5.41
N PRO A 37 -4.94 7.60 -5.36
CA PRO A 37 -5.65 7.19 -4.17
C PRO A 37 -5.14 5.80 -3.77
N ASP A 38 -4.50 5.73 -2.61
CA ASP A 38 -4.03 4.48 -2.03
C ASP A 38 -5.28 3.65 -1.73
N GLY A 39 -5.54 2.64 -2.56
CA GLY A 39 -6.78 1.86 -2.56
C GLY A 39 -7.05 1.10 -1.25
N VAL A 40 -6.13 1.16 -0.29
CA VAL A 40 -6.31 0.70 1.09
C VAL A 40 -6.99 1.76 1.98
N GLU A 41 -6.69 3.04 1.78
CA GLU A 41 -7.23 4.17 2.58
C GLU A 41 -8.55 4.71 1.98
N ASP A 42 -8.73 4.62 0.65
CA ASP A 42 -9.84 5.28 -0.06
C ASP A 42 -11.01 4.33 -0.43
N SER A 43 -11.03 3.15 0.18
CA SER A 43 -12.12 2.20 0.00
C SER A 43 -13.35 2.66 0.79
N ALA A 44 -14.32 3.27 0.10
CA ALA A 44 -15.65 3.62 0.64
C ALA A 44 -16.41 2.43 1.27
N TYR A 45 -15.92 1.20 1.05
CA TYR A 45 -16.38 -0.03 1.70
C TYR A 45 -15.96 -0.17 3.18
N ILE A 46 -14.88 0.50 3.60
CA ILE A 46 -14.38 0.49 4.99
C ILE A 46 -15.04 1.59 5.84
N GLN A 47 -15.69 2.57 5.20
CA GLN A 47 -16.40 3.70 5.79
C GLN A 47 -17.68 3.23 6.52
N GLY A 48 -17.51 2.61 7.68
CA GLY A 48 -18.61 2.03 8.48
C GLY A 48 -18.26 0.72 9.18
N THR A 49 -17.14 0.09 8.81
CA THR A 49 -16.65 -1.09 9.54
C THR A 49 -16.05 -0.63 10.87
N LYS A 50 -16.76 -0.89 11.96
CA LYS A 50 -16.24 -0.58 13.29
C LYS A 50 -15.00 -1.44 13.53
N HIS A 51 -13.86 -0.78 13.78
CA HIS A 51 -12.65 -1.45 14.27
C HIS A 51 -13.03 -2.39 15.41
N THR A 52 -12.88 -3.70 15.21
CA THR A 52 -13.21 -4.73 16.20
C THR A 52 -12.21 -4.81 17.36
N THR A 53 -11.34 -3.79 17.48
CA THR A 53 -10.35 -3.62 18.56
C THR A 53 -10.92 -3.66 19.97
N SER A 54 -12.23 -3.44 20.16
CA SER A 54 -12.85 -3.47 21.50
C SER A 54 -12.56 -4.78 22.27
N LEU A 55 -12.50 -5.93 21.58
CA LEU A 55 -12.25 -7.22 22.23
C LEU A 55 -10.76 -7.59 22.36
N ALA A 56 -9.85 -6.86 21.70
CA ALA A 56 -8.42 -7.14 21.75
C ALA A 56 -7.85 -6.97 23.17
N TRP A 57 -8.40 -6.04 23.95
CA TRP A 57 -7.96 -5.79 25.32
C TRP A 57 -8.31 -6.94 26.29
N VAL A 58 -9.36 -7.71 26.01
CA VAL A 58 -9.75 -8.88 26.82
C VAL A 58 -8.65 -9.95 26.80
N TRP A 59 -8.02 -10.17 25.65
CA TRP A 59 -6.91 -11.11 25.52
C TRP A 59 -5.69 -10.68 26.33
N VAL A 60 -5.38 -9.38 26.35
CA VAL A 60 -4.32 -8.82 27.19
C VAL A 60 -4.62 -9.10 28.67
N LEU A 61 -5.86 -8.89 29.10
CA LEU A 61 -6.30 -9.15 30.47
C LEU A 61 -6.15 -10.64 30.85
N LEU A 62 -6.55 -11.55 29.95
CA LEU A 62 -6.38 -12.99 30.14
C LEU A 62 -4.91 -13.41 30.28
N VAL A 63 -4.02 -12.86 29.44
CA VAL A 63 -2.58 -13.14 29.52
C VAL A 63 -2.02 -12.67 30.86
N VAL A 64 -2.38 -11.47 31.31
CA VAL A 64 -1.94 -10.94 32.61
C VAL A 64 -2.39 -11.86 33.76
N VAL A 65 -3.66 -12.25 33.78
CA VAL A 65 -4.20 -13.16 34.81
C VAL A 65 -3.48 -14.51 34.79
N ALA A 66 -3.25 -15.09 33.61
CA ALA A 66 -2.54 -16.35 33.46
C ALA A 66 -1.10 -16.28 34.00
N VAL A 67 -0.38 -15.19 33.71
CA VAL A 67 0.98 -14.98 34.21
C VAL A 67 0.99 -14.86 35.73
N VAL A 68 0.08 -14.07 36.31
CA VAL A 68 -0.01 -13.92 37.78
C VAL A 68 -0.31 -15.26 38.45
N ALA A 69 -1.27 -16.03 37.92
CA ALA A 69 -1.60 -17.35 38.44
C ALA A 69 -0.40 -18.31 38.36
N ALA A 70 0.33 -18.31 37.24
CA ALA A 70 1.53 -19.12 37.07
C ALA A 70 2.63 -18.76 38.07
N VAL A 71 2.86 -17.46 38.33
CA VAL A 71 3.85 -16.99 39.31
C VAL A 71 3.45 -17.41 40.72
N VAL A 72 2.19 -17.21 41.11
CA VAL A 72 1.70 -17.63 42.44
C VAL A 72 1.83 -19.14 42.61
N TRP A 73 1.42 -19.92 41.61
CA TRP A 73 1.57 -21.37 41.64
C TRP A 73 3.05 -21.80 41.74
N PHE A 74 3.94 -21.17 40.98
CA PHE A 74 5.37 -21.45 41.02
C PHE A 74 5.99 -21.16 42.40
N ILE A 75 5.58 -20.06 43.05
CA ILE A 75 6.05 -19.75 44.42
C ILE A 75 5.58 -20.81 45.41
N ILE A 76 4.32 -21.24 45.33
CA ILE A 76 3.79 -22.29 46.23
C ILE A 76 4.49 -23.62 45.98
N ALA A 77 4.65 -24.00 44.71
CA ALA A 77 5.27 -25.26 44.31
C ALA A 77 6.78 -25.32 44.62
N SER A 78 7.48 -24.19 44.59
CA SER A 78 8.91 -24.11 44.94
C SER A 78 9.18 -24.06 46.44
N ASN A 79 8.16 -23.72 47.25
CA ASN A 79 8.25 -23.61 48.71
C ASN A 79 7.67 -24.84 49.43
N GLN A 80 7.34 -25.92 48.70
CA GLN A 80 7.12 -27.27 49.22
C GLN A 80 8.35 -28.14 49.00
#